data_AF-A0A1N6MCC4-F1
#
_entry.id   AF-A0A1N6MCC4-F1
#
_cell.length_a   1.000
_cell.length_b   1.000
_cell.length_c   1.000
_cell.angle_alpha   90.00
_cell.angle_beta   90.00
_cell.angle_gamma   90.00
#
_symmetry.space_group_name_H-M   'P 1'
#
loop_
_entity.id
_entity.type
_entity.pdbx_description
1 polymer ?
#
loop_
_entity_poly.entity_id
_entity_poly.type
_entity_poly.pdbx_seq_one_letter_code
_entity_poly.pdbx_strand_id
1 'polypeptide(L)'
;AEYMGEMIQTGISAIDTMMSVVRGQKIPLFSAAGLPHNEIAAQICRQAGLVQQKNADDSQFAIVFGAMGVNRETARFFREDFEQSGALERTVLFLNLANDPTIERIITPRLTLTMAEYLAYECGMHVLVILTDMSSYADALREVSAAREEVPGRRGYPGYMYTDLSTIYERAGRVNGGIGSVTQIPILTMPNDDITHPIPDLTGYITEGQIYVDRQLNTKNIFPPINVLPSLSRLMKSGIGEGMSRKDHGCVSNQMYANYARGRDVEAMKAVVGEEALSKEDKIYLEFKDKFEKRFIAQEATENRTIFQ
;
A
#
# COMPACT_ATOMS: atom_id res chain seq x y z
N ALA A 1 20.06 7.02 6.72
CA ALA A 1 19.38 6.86 5.43
C ALA A 1 19.53 8.16 4.66
N GLU A 2 20.12 8.09 3.46
CA GLU A 2 20.21 9.22 2.53
C GLU A 2 18.79 9.74 2.20
N TYR A 3 18.67 11.02 1.81
CA TYR A 3 17.39 11.66 1.56
C TYR A 3 16.64 10.92 0.44
N MET A 4 15.53 10.27 0.79
CA MET A 4 14.67 9.53 -0.13
C MET A 4 14.02 10.51 -1.10
N GLY A 5 14.47 10.55 -2.35
CA GLY A 5 14.18 11.67 -3.27
C GLY A 5 13.55 11.32 -4.61
N GLU A 6 13.15 10.08 -4.85
CA GLU A 6 12.55 9.69 -6.14
C GLU A 6 11.23 8.95 -5.95
N MET A 7 10.20 9.41 -6.65
CA MET A 7 8.88 8.79 -6.63
C MET A 7 8.86 7.50 -7.45
N ILE A 8 8.07 6.53 -6.97
CA ILE A 8 7.67 5.35 -7.74
C ILE A 8 6.30 5.65 -8.34
N GLN A 9 6.14 5.42 -9.64
CA GLN A 9 4.84 5.50 -10.28
C GLN A 9 4.16 4.15 -10.10
N THR A 10 3.03 4.14 -9.38
CA THR A 10 2.24 2.91 -9.17
C THR A 10 1.20 2.70 -10.26
N GLY A 11 0.88 3.76 -11.02
CA GLY A 11 -0.15 3.73 -12.06
C GLY A 11 -1.56 4.00 -11.52
N ILE A 12 -1.73 4.09 -10.20
CA ILE A 12 -3.02 4.34 -9.54
C ILE A 12 -3.10 5.81 -9.15
N SER A 13 -4.05 6.57 -9.72
CA SER A 13 -4.18 8.02 -9.49
C SER A 13 -4.28 8.41 -8.02
N ALA A 14 -5.08 7.66 -7.25
CA ALA A 14 -5.26 7.91 -5.83
C ALA A 14 -3.95 7.74 -5.04
N ILE A 15 -3.12 6.75 -5.42
CA ILE A 15 -1.84 6.52 -4.76
C ILE A 15 -0.83 7.59 -5.19
N ASP A 16 -0.65 7.73 -6.50
CA ASP A 16 0.40 8.56 -7.06
C ASP A 16 0.21 10.06 -6.74
N THR A 17 -1.02 10.56 -6.66
CA THR A 17 -1.30 11.99 -6.44
C THR A 17 -1.53 12.36 -4.96
N MET A 18 -2.16 11.48 -4.18
CA MET A 18 -2.59 11.81 -2.81
C MET A 18 -1.67 11.25 -1.73
N MET A 19 -0.92 10.20 -2.05
CA MET A 19 -0.09 9.44 -1.10
C MET A 19 1.17 8.91 -1.80
N SER A 20 1.83 9.76 -2.59
CA SER A 20 2.93 9.35 -3.46
C SER A 20 3.96 8.53 -2.71
N VAL A 21 4.35 7.40 -3.32
CA VAL A 21 5.31 6.45 -2.76
C VAL A 21 6.71 6.84 -3.19
N VAL A 22 7.63 6.92 -2.24
CA VAL A 22 9.04 7.24 -2.48
C VAL A 22 9.89 5.97 -2.47
N ARG A 23 10.94 5.91 -3.27
CA ARG A 23 11.91 4.80 -3.23
C ARG A 23 12.52 4.66 -1.84
N GLY A 24 12.54 3.44 -1.33
CA GLY A 24 13.01 3.12 0.02
C GLY A 24 11.97 3.33 1.12
N GLN A 25 10.78 3.83 0.79
CA GLN A 25 9.69 4.03 1.76
C GLN A 25 9.07 2.71 2.18
N LYS A 26 8.57 2.68 3.41
CA LYS A 26 7.69 1.62 3.92
C LYS A 26 6.27 2.16 4.08
N ILE A 27 5.37 1.78 3.18
CA ILE A 27 3.97 2.22 3.16
C ILE A 27 3.00 1.03 3.07
N PRO A 28 2.26 0.72 4.13
CA PRO A 28 1.37 -0.42 4.17
C PRO A 28 0.01 -0.11 3.53
N LEU A 29 -0.66 -1.16 3.07
CA LEU A 29 -2.04 -1.14 2.62
C LEU A 29 -2.92 -1.83 3.67
N PHE A 30 -3.77 -1.04 4.31
CA PHE A 30 -4.76 -1.49 5.28
C PHE A 30 -6.04 -1.83 4.54
N SER A 31 -6.36 -3.11 4.51
CA SER A 31 -7.58 -3.63 3.92
C SER A 31 -8.42 -4.35 4.96
N ALA A 32 -9.51 -4.96 4.51
CA ALA A 32 -10.36 -5.80 5.33
C ALA A 32 -10.89 -6.99 4.54
N ALA A 33 -11.45 -7.96 5.26
CA ALA A 33 -11.96 -9.18 4.67
C ALA A 33 -13.04 -8.87 3.61
N GLY A 34 -12.86 -9.45 2.42
CA GLY A 34 -13.76 -9.26 1.27
C GLY A 34 -13.52 -7.99 0.45
N LEU A 35 -12.51 -7.18 0.77
CA LEU A 35 -12.09 -6.05 -0.05
C LEU A 35 -11.04 -6.48 -1.10
N PRO A 36 -10.94 -5.78 -2.24
CA PRO A 36 -10.11 -6.21 -3.36
C PRO A 36 -8.61 -5.82 -3.20
N HIS A 37 -8.01 -6.04 -2.03
CA HIS A 37 -6.58 -5.72 -1.82
C HIS A 37 -5.64 -6.55 -2.69
N ASN A 38 -6.00 -7.79 -3.01
CA ASN A 38 -5.21 -8.63 -3.90
C ASN A 38 -5.17 -8.08 -5.33
N GLU A 39 -6.29 -7.55 -5.82
CA GLU A 39 -6.38 -6.93 -7.14
C GLU A 39 -5.57 -5.63 -7.20
N ILE A 40 -5.61 -4.82 -6.13
CA ILE A 40 -4.77 -3.62 -6.00
C ILE A 40 -3.29 -4.00 -5.98
N ALA A 41 -2.92 -5.03 -5.22
CA ALA A 41 -1.54 -5.52 -5.14
C ALA A 41 -1.03 -6.00 -6.51
N ALA A 42 -1.84 -6.79 -7.21
CA ALA A 42 -1.54 -7.26 -8.55
C ALA A 42 -1.41 -6.09 -9.54
N GLN A 43 -2.31 -5.11 -9.47
CA GLN A 43 -2.22 -3.88 -10.28
C GLN A 43 -0.91 -3.13 -10.03
N ILE A 44 -0.53 -2.94 -8.76
CA ILE A 44 0.75 -2.31 -8.41
C ILE A 44 1.92 -3.13 -8.98
N CYS A 45 1.93 -4.47 -8.87
CA CYS A 45 2.99 -5.29 -9.47
C CYS A 45 3.10 -5.14 -10.99
N ARG A 46 1.96 -5.06 -11.69
CA ARG A 46 1.94 -4.90 -13.15
C ARG A 46 2.44 -3.52 -13.58
N GLN A 47 2.03 -2.48 -12.86
CA GLN A 47 2.16 -1.08 -13.30
C GLN A 47 3.32 -0.35 -12.65
N ALA A 48 3.84 -0.86 -11.52
CA ALA A 48 4.94 -0.23 -10.81
C ALA A 48 6.17 -0.10 -11.71
N GLY A 49 6.69 1.11 -11.75
CA GLY A 49 7.89 1.45 -12.48
C GLY A 49 8.47 2.77 -11.97
N LEU A 50 9.60 3.16 -12.55
CA LEU A 50 10.16 4.47 -12.26
C LEU A 50 9.32 5.53 -12.98
N VAL A 51 9.16 6.71 -12.36
CA VAL A 51 8.55 7.84 -13.06
C VAL A 51 9.38 8.11 -14.32
N GLN A 52 8.78 7.91 -15.49
CA GLN A 52 9.47 8.00 -16.78
C GLN A 52 10.02 9.42 -16.98
N GLN A 53 11.29 9.61 -16.61
CA GLN A 53 12.10 10.71 -17.08
C GLN A 53 12.81 10.26 -18.35
N LYS A 54 13.12 11.22 -19.24
CA LYS A 54 13.66 10.98 -20.59
C LYS A 54 14.92 10.08 -20.68
N ASN A 55 15.52 9.67 -19.56
CA ASN A 55 16.72 8.83 -19.48
C ASN A 55 16.63 7.74 -18.36
N ALA A 56 15.44 7.41 -17.85
CA ALA A 56 15.32 6.38 -16.81
C ALA A 56 15.42 4.98 -17.44
N ASP A 57 16.49 4.26 -17.12
CA ASP A 57 16.69 2.88 -17.55
C ASP A 57 15.79 1.96 -16.68
N ASP A 58 14.63 1.56 -17.22
CA ASP A 58 13.67 0.66 -16.54
C ASP A 58 14.27 -0.75 -16.27
N SER A 59 15.46 -1.03 -16.83
CA SER A 59 16.15 -2.32 -16.76
C SER A 59 16.62 -2.74 -15.37
N GLN A 60 16.55 -1.84 -14.37
CA GLN A 60 16.98 -2.12 -13.00
C GLN A 60 15.83 -2.17 -11.99
N PHE A 61 14.58 -2.38 -12.41
CA PHE A 61 13.43 -2.54 -11.49
C PHE A 61 13.03 -4.01 -11.31
N ALA A 62 12.99 -4.49 -10.07
CA ALA A 62 12.57 -5.84 -9.72
C ALA A 62 11.47 -5.82 -8.67
N ILE A 63 10.61 -6.84 -8.69
CA ILE A 63 9.55 -7.02 -7.71
C ILE A 63 9.83 -8.29 -6.91
N VAL A 64 9.69 -8.23 -5.60
CA VAL A 64 9.77 -9.41 -4.75
C VAL A 64 8.47 -9.52 -3.98
N PHE A 65 7.73 -10.61 -4.23
CA PHE A 65 6.39 -10.81 -3.69
C PHE A 65 6.41 -11.96 -2.70
N GLY A 66 6.03 -11.69 -1.46
CA GLY A 66 5.93 -12.66 -0.37
C GLY A 66 4.48 -12.88 0.05
N ALA A 67 3.95 -14.07 -0.22
CA ALA A 67 2.62 -14.49 0.18
C ALA A 67 2.68 -15.39 1.43
N MET A 68 1.91 -15.09 2.47
CA MET A 68 1.87 -15.79 3.76
C MET A 68 0.43 -16.17 4.09
N GLY A 69 0.15 -17.47 4.22
CA GLY A 69 -1.17 -17.98 4.59
C GLY A 69 -2.27 -17.70 3.57
N VAL A 70 -1.93 -17.48 2.30
CA VAL A 70 -2.92 -17.16 1.27
C VAL A 70 -3.68 -18.39 0.80
N ASN A 71 -4.95 -18.22 0.42
CA ASN A 71 -5.74 -19.30 -0.15
C ASN A 71 -5.18 -19.74 -1.52
N ARG A 72 -5.43 -21.00 -1.88
CA ARG A 72 -4.97 -21.57 -3.15
C ARG A 72 -5.50 -20.79 -4.37
N GLU A 73 -6.72 -20.27 -4.28
CA GLU A 73 -7.33 -19.43 -5.31
C GLU A 73 -6.60 -18.09 -5.45
N THR A 74 -6.29 -17.44 -4.33
CA THR A 74 -5.51 -16.19 -4.31
C THR A 74 -4.10 -16.38 -4.86
N ALA A 75 -3.41 -17.46 -4.46
CA ALA A 75 -2.08 -17.78 -4.98
C ALA A 75 -2.12 -18.06 -6.50
N ARG A 76 -3.16 -18.76 -6.96
CA ARG A 76 -3.39 -19.00 -8.39
C ARG A 76 -3.65 -17.70 -9.15
N PHE A 77 -4.49 -16.82 -8.61
CA PHE A 77 -4.76 -15.50 -9.16
C PHE A 77 -3.47 -14.70 -9.38
N PHE A 78 -2.61 -14.58 -8.37
CA PHE A 78 -1.34 -13.86 -8.51
C PHE A 78 -0.43 -14.48 -9.56
N ARG A 79 -0.33 -15.81 -9.60
CA ARG A 79 0.51 -16.50 -10.59
C ARG A 79 0.02 -16.27 -12.01
N GLU A 80 -1.27 -16.49 -12.26
CA GLU A 80 -1.88 -16.29 -13.58
C GLU A 80 -1.77 -14.83 -14.04
N ASP A 81 -1.94 -13.88 -13.12
CA ASP A 81 -1.82 -12.45 -13.40
C ASP A 81 -0.37 -12.04 -13.77
N PHE A 82 0.62 -12.56 -13.03
CA PHE A 82 2.03 -12.29 -13.31
C PHE A 82 2.52 -12.99 -14.58
N GLU A 83 1.98 -14.17 -14.91
CA GLU A 83 2.24 -14.87 -16.17
C GLU A 83 1.65 -14.10 -17.37
N GLN A 84 0.39 -13.64 -17.28
CA GLN A 84 -0.29 -12.95 -18.38
C GLN A 84 0.29 -11.56 -18.65
N SER A 85 0.74 -10.85 -17.61
CA SER A 85 1.33 -9.52 -17.75
C SER A 85 2.79 -9.52 -18.21
N GLY A 86 3.45 -10.69 -18.25
CA GLY A 86 4.90 -10.79 -18.48
C GLY A 86 5.74 -10.27 -17.29
N ALA A 87 5.10 -9.83 -16.21
CA ALA A 87 5.80 -9.31 -15.02
C ALA A 87 6.57 -10.42 -14.28
N LEU A 88 6.28 -11.70 -14.55
CA LEU A 88 6.97 -12.83 -13.95
C LEU A 88 8.49 -12.82 -14.20
N GLU A 89 8.95 -12.31 -15.36
CA GLU A 89 10.39 -12.27 -15.67
C GLU A 89 11.19 -11.33 -14.75
N ARG A 90 10.53 -10.31 -14.19
CA ARG A 90 11.11 -9.33 -13.27
C ARG A 90 10.68 -9.53 -11.81
N THR A 91 9.98 -10.65 -11.51
CA THR A 91 9.37 -10.88 -10.20
C THR A 91 9.86 -12.16 -9.56
N VAL A 92 10.29 -12.08 -8.30
CA VAL A 92 10.56 -13.26 -7.47
C VAL A 92 9.36 -13.51 -6.56
N LEU A 93 8.82 -14.73 -6.59
CA LEU A 93 7.63 -15.14 -5.81
C LEU A 93 8.02 -16.09 -4.68
N PHE A 94 7.68 -15.72 -3.45
CA PHE A 94 7.65 -16.61 -2.29
C PHE A 94 6.20 -16.87 -1.93
N LEU A 95 5.75 -18.13 -2.04
CA LEU A 95 4.36 -18.50 -1.78
C LEU A 95 4.29 -19.47 -0.61
N ASN A 96 3.64 -19.05 0.47
CA ASN A 96 3.19 -19.91 1.56
C ASN A 96 1.65 -19.91 1.59
N LEU A 97 1.07 -21.09 1.42
CA LEU A 97 -0.37 -21.29 1.35
C LEU A 97 -1.00 -21.46 2.74
N ALA A 98 -2.31 -21.30 2.84
CA ALA A 98 -3.07 -21.49 4.07
C ALA A 98 -2.95 -22.92 4.65
N ASN A 99 -2.71 -23.93 3.81
CA ASN A 99 -2.50 -25.32 4.21
C ASN A 99 -1.05 -25.64 4.63
N ASP A 100 -0.11 -24.73 4.37
CA ASP A 100 1.29 -24.92 4.74
C ASP A 100 1.50 -24.59 6.23
N PRO A 101 2.54 -25.16 6.88
CA PRO A 101 2.78 -24.98 8.32
C PRO A 101 2.87 -23.52 8.74
N THR A 102 2.27 -23.18 9.88
CA THR A 102 2.28 -21.82 10.44
C THR A 102 3.69 -21.27 10.65
N ILE A 103 4.67 -22.14 10.99
CA ILE A 103 6.08 -21.74 11.19
C ILE A 103 6.69 -21.18 9.90
N GLU A 104 6.30 -21.69 8.73
CA GLU A 104 6.80 -21.20 7.45
C GLU A 104 6.38 -19.76 7.18
N ARG A 105 5.23 -19.33 7.71
CA ARG A 105 4.76 -17.92 7.62
C ARG A 105 5.72 -16.96 8.32
N ILE A 106 6.39 -17.40 9.39
CA ILE A 106 7.31 -16.57 10.15
C ILE A 106 8.62 -16.35 9.38
N ILE A 107 9.08 -17.35 8.63
CA ILE A 107 10.33 -17.26 7.85
C ILE A 107 10.13 -16.63 6.47
N THR A 108 8.96 -16.79 5.85
CA THR A 108 8.65 -16.29 4.51
C THR A 108 8.99 -14.80 4.29
N PRO A 109 8.57 -13.84 5.15
CA PRO A 109 8.90 -12.43 4.94
C PRO A 109 10.40 -12.17 5.12
N ARG A 110 11.07 -12.93 5.98
CA ARG A 110 12.53 -12.81 6.18
C ARG A 110 13.30 -13.26 4.94
N LEU A 111 12.90 -14.38 4.32
CA LEU A 111 13.46 -14.85 3.05
C LEU A 111 13.21 -13.86 1.91
N THR A 112 11.97 -13.36 1.82
CA THR A 112 11.55 -12.36 0.83
C THR A 112 12.42 -11.11 0.92
N LEU A 113 12.61 -10.57 2.14
CA LEU A 113 13.43 -9.39 2.37
C LEU A 113 14.93 -9.64 2.16
N THR A 114 15.45 -10.82 2.49
CA THR A 114 16.86 -11.15 2.22
C THR A 114 17.13 -11.19 0.72
N MET A 115 16.20 -11.75 -0.08
CA MET A 115 16.31 -11.69 -1.54
C MET A 115 16.25 -10.25 -2.05
N ALA A 116 15.34 -9.43 -1.49
CA ALA A 116 15.22 -8.02 -1.87
C ALA A 116 16.49 -7.21 -1.57
N GLU A 117 17.10 -7.42 -0.40
CA GLU A 117 18.37 -6.77 -0.03
C GLU A 117 19.53 -7.21 -0.93
N TYR A 118 19.60 -8.50 -1.29
CA TYR A 118 20.60 -9.00 -2.23
C TYR A 118 20.47 -8.30 -3.60
N LEU A 119 19.26 -8.29 -4.17
CA LEU A 119 19.00 -7.62 -5.46
C LEU A 119 19.27 -6.11 -5.39
N ALA A 120 18.92 -5.45 -4.29
CA ALA A 120 19.10 -4.02 -4.16
C ALA A 120 20.56 -3.61 -3.89
N TYR A 121 21.22 -4.24 -2.94
CA TYR A 121 22.51 -3.78 -2.43
C TYR A 121 23.70 -4.47 -3.11
N GLU A 122 23.56 -5.71 -3.58
CA GLU A 122 24.62 -6.41 -4.30
C GLU A 122 24.47 -6.27 -5.83
N CYS A 123 23.24 -6.36 -6.36
CA CYS A 123 23.00 -6.21 -7.80
C CYS A 123 22.65 -4.78 -8.23
N GLY A 124 22.46 -3.86 -7.28
CA GLY A 124 22.21 -2.44 -7.56
C GLY A 124 20.81 -2.14 -8.12
N MET A 125 19.83 -3.05 -7.94
CA MET A 125 18.48 -2.89 -8.48
C MET A 125 17.56 -2.06 -7.57
N HIS A 126 16.54 -1.45 -8.14
CA HIS A 126 15.41 -0.89 -7.41
C HIS A 126 14.36 -1.98 -7.17
N VAL A 127 14.17 -2.36 -5.91
CA VAL A 127 13.31 -3.48 -5.54
C VAL A 127 12.04 -2.97 -4.85
N LEU A 128 10.89 -3.39 -5.37
CA LEU A 128 9.60 -3.25 -4.71
C LEU A 128 9.21 -4.57 -4.05
N VAL A 129 9.09 -4.55 -2.73
CA VAL A 129 8.69 -5.70 -1.93
C VAL A 129 7.22 -5.58 -1.56
N ILE A 130 6.42 -6.58 -1.92
CA ILE A 130 5.02 -6.68 -1.49
C ILE A 130 4.89 -7.89 -0.58
N LEU A 131 4.38 -7.67 0.63
CA LEU A 131 4.17 -8.72 1.63
C LEU A 131 2.66 -8.85 1.89
N THR A 132 2.07 -10.02 1.69
CA THR A 132 0.64 -10.26 1.95
C THR A 132 0.42 -11.66 2.52
N ASP A 133 -0.32 -11.92 3.59
CA ASP A 133 -1.00 -11.00 4.48
C ASP A 133 -0.24 -10.91 5.82
N MET A 134 0.11 -9.69 6.25
CA MET A 134 0.75 -9.46 7.55
C MET A 134 -0.14 -9.82 8.74
N SER A 135 -1.46 -9.89 8.55
CA SER A 135 -2.38 -10.40 9.57
C SER A 135 -2.20 -11.90 9.80
N SER A 136 -1.98 -12.68 8.73
CA SER A 136 -1.65 -14.10 8.83
C SER A 136 -0.29 -14.34 9.47
N TYR A 137 0.67 -13.43 9.25
CA TYR A 137 1.94 -13.42 9.98
C TYR A 137 1.75 -13.17 11.48
N ALA A 138 0.96 -12.16 11.85
CA ALA A 138 0.70 -11.84 13.26
C ALA A 138 -0.05 -12.96 13.99
N ASP A 139 -1.01 -13.60 13.31
CA ASP A 139 -1.74 -14.75 13.86
C ASP A 139 -0.83 -15.97 14.02
N ALA A 140 0.11 -16.19 13.08
CA ALA A 140 1.13 -17.21 13.21
C ALA A 140 2.05 -16.98 14.40
N LEU A 141 2.48 -15.72 14.61
CA LEU A 141 3.30 -15.33 15.75
C LEU A 141 2.56 -15.55 17.07
N ARG A 142 1.26 -15.24 17.11
CA ARG A 142 0.38 -15.52 18.25
C ARG A 142 0.27 -17.01 18.55
N GLU A 143 0.07 -17.84 17.53
CA GLU A 143 -0.03 -19.30 17.70
C GLU A 143 1.25 -19.89 18.30
N VAL A 144 2.41 -19.45 17.81
CA VAL A 144 3.72 -19.89 18.34
C VAL A 144 3.91 -19.41 19.78
N SER A 145 3.56 -18.16 20.09
CA SER A 145 3.67 -17.63 21.45
C SER A 145 2.76 -18.38 22.44
N ALA A 146 1.53 -18.70 22.04
CA ALA A 146 0.59 -19.49 22.83
C ALA A 146 1.09 -20.93 23.04
N ALA A 147 1.67 -21.56 22.01
CA ALA A 147 2.24 -22.91 22.11
C ALA A 147 3.47 -22.96 23.05
N ARG A 148 4.16 -21.83 23.25
CA ARG A 148 5.28 -21.68 24.20
C ARG A 148 4.85 -21.26 25.60
N GLU A 149 3.55 -21.10 25.84
CA GLU A 149 2.98 -20.63 27.11
C GLU A 149 3.55 -19.27 27.57
N GLU A 150 3.89 -18.40 26.60
CA GLU A 150 4.34 -17.04 26.88
C GLU A 150 3.17 -16.17 27.40
N VAL A 151 3.48 -15.16 28.23
CA VAL A 151 2.45 -14.25 28.74
C VAL A 151 1.87 -13.42 27.57
N PRO A 152 0.55 -13.51 27.30
CA PRO A 152 -0.05 -12.79 26.19
C PRO A 152 -0.10 -11.29 26.48
N GLY A 153 0.14 -10.49 25.44
CA GLY A 153 -0.06 -9.05 25.45
C GLY A 153 -1.49 -8.65 25.08
N ARG A 154 -1.63 -7.47 24.45
CA ARG A 154 -2.93 -6.90 24.07
C ARG A 154 -3.65 -7.80 23.05
N ARG A 155 -4.92 -8.13 23.31
CA ARG A 155 -5.78 -9.01 22.49
C ARG A 155 -5.16 -10.38 22.18
N GLY A 156 -4.27 -10.90 23.04
CA GLY A 156 -3.67 -12.22 22.90
C GLY A 156 -2.42 -12.29 22.03
N TYR A 157 -1.98 -11.19 21.41
CA TYR A 157 -0.73 -11.15 20.64
C TYR A 157 0.49 -11.09 21.57
N PRO A 158 1.66 -11.60 21.13
CA PRO A 158 2.88 -11.54 21.93
C PRO A 158 3.31 -10.10 22.23
N GLY A 159 3.86 -9.87 23.42
CA GLY A 159 4.31 -8.54 23.85
C GLY A 159 5.46 -7.95 22.99
N TYR A 160 6.21 -8.81 22.28
CA TYR A 160 7.29 -8.42 21.39
C TYR A 160 6.84 -8.20 19.93
N MET A 161 5.54 -8.24 19.62
CA MET A 161 5.03 -8.08 18.25
C MET A 161 5.50 -6.77 17.60
N TYR A 162 5.58 -5.67 18.36
CA TYR A 162 6.13 -4.41 17.85
C TYR A 162 7.57 -4.57 17.37
N THR A 163 8.45 -5.09 18.21
CA THR A 163 9.85 -5.29 17.89
C THR A 163 10.02 -6.25 16.72
N ASP A 164 9.24 -7.33 16.67
CA ASP A 164 9.31 -8.33 15.62
C ASP A 164 8.86 -7.76 14.25
N LEU A 165 7.75 -7.03 14.20
CA LEU A 165 7.34 -6.30 12.99
C LEU A 165 8.38 -5.25 12.56
N SER A 166 8.99 -4.55 13.51
CA SER A 166 10.08 -3.59 13.21
C SER A 166 11.27 -4.26 12.54
N THR A 167 11.62 -5.50 12.92
CA THR A 167 12.71 -6.24 12.24
C THR A 167 12.43 -6.53 10.76
N ILE A 168 11.16 -6.53 10.35
CA ILE A 168 10.73 -6.73 8.96
C ILE A 168 10.68 -5.38 8.25
N TYR A 169 9.92 -4.43 8.80
CA TYR A 169 9.64 -3.17 8.12
C TYR A 169 10.86 -2.23 8.03
N GLU A 170 11.75 -2.22 9.02
CA GLU A 170 12.94 -1.35 9.00
C GLU A 170 14.06 -1.82 8.05
N ARG A 171 13.85 -2.93 7.32
CA ARG A 171 14.74 -3.36 6.23
C ARG A 171 14.50 -2.57 4.93
N ALA A 172 13.43 -1.79 4.86
CA ALA A 172 13.18 -0.85 3.77
C ALA A 172 14.18 0.32 3.86
N GLY A 173 14.75 0.72 2.73
CA GLY A 173 15.80 1.71 2.79
C GLY A 173 16.58 1.94 1.50
N ARG A 174 17.45 2.95 1.58
CA ARG A 174 18.58 3.14 0.68
C ARG A 174 19.85 3.26 1.50
N VAL A 175 20.91 2.58 1.06
CA VAL A 175 22.24 2.64 1.68
C VAL A 175 23.02 3.79 1.05
N ASN A 176 23.76 4.54 1.87
CA ASN A 176 24.57 5.66 1.38
C ASN A 176 25.61 5.17 0.37
N GLY A 177 25.63 5.78 -0.82
CA GLY A 177 26.52 5.37 -1.92
C GLY A 177 26.05 4.13 -2.69
N GLY A 178 24.94 3.51 -2.29
CA GLY A 178 24.28 2.44 -3.04
C GLY A 178 23.37 2.99 -4.14
N ILE A 179 23.37 2.31 -5.29
CA ILE A 179 22.49 2.65 -6.42
C ILE A 179 21.08 2.09 -6.19
N GLY A 180 20.98 0.87 -5.66
CA GLY A 180 19.69 0.21 -5.42
C GLY A 180 18.94 0.67 -4.16
N SER A 181 17.69 0.24 -4.07
CA SER A 181 16.77 0.62 -2.99
C SER A 181 15.74 -0.46 -2.72
N VAL A 182 15.33 -0.62 -1.46
CA VAL A 182 14.26 -1.55 -1.06
C VAL A 182 13.05 -0.75 -0.59
N THR A 183 11.98 -0.74 -1.38
CA THR A 183 10.68 -0.16 -1.02
C THR A 183 9.76 -1.27 -0.54
N GLN A 184 9.00 -1.05 0.54
CA GLN A 184 8.07 -2.06 1.07
C GLN A 184 6.62 -1.57 1.00
N ILE A 185 5.74 -2.44 0.49
CA ILE A 185 4.29 -2.30 0.59
C ILE A 185 3.72 -3.55 1.30
N PRO A 186 3.71 -3.55 2.65
CA PRO A 186 3.04 -4.59 3.41
C PRO A 186 1.53 -4.46 3.33
N ILE A 187 0.84 -5.55 3.07
CA ILE A 187 -0.62 -5.62 3.01
C ILE A 187 -1.10 -6.32 4.27
N LEU A 188 -2.07 -5.70 4.95
CA LEU A 188 -2.71 -6.29 6.12
C LEU A 188 -4.23 -6.23 6.02
N THR A 189 -4.86 -7.27 6.54
CA THR A 189 -6.32 -7.33 6.70
C THR A 189 -6.71 -6.97 8.13
N MET A 190 -7.38 -5.84 8.32
CA MET A 190 -7.90 -5.40 9.61
C MET A 190 -9.07 -6.29 10.05
N PRO A 191 -8.99 -6.92 11.24
CA PRO A 191 -10.11 -7.67 11.78
C PRO A 191 -11.30 -6.73 12.08
N ASN A 192 -12.48 -7.08 11.58
CA ASN A 192 -13.72 -6.30 11.76
C ASN A 192 -13.63 -4.82 11.32
N ASP A 193 -12.78 -4.51 10.33
CA ASP A 193 -12.53 -3.13 9.87
C ASP A 193 -12.03 -2.19 11.02
N ASP A 194 -11.47 -2.74 12.10
CA ASP A 194 -11.03 -1.99 13.29
C ASP A 194 -9.58 -1.52 13.14
N ILE A 195 -9.40 -0.23 12.84
CA ILE A 195 -8.06 0.40 12.76
C ILE A 195 -7.33 0.44 14.11
N THR A 196 -8.05 0.31 15.23
CA THR A 196 -7.45 0.30 16.58
C THR A 196 -6.95 -1.09 17.01
N HIS A 197 -7.12 -2.08 16.13
CA HIS A 197 -6.60 -3.42 16.34
C HIS A 197 -5.06 -3.39 16.47
N PRO A 198 -4.42 -4.21 17.33
CA PRO A 198 -2.97 -4.19 17.51
C PRO A 198 -2.14 -4.32 16.23
N ILE A 199 -2.62 -5.07 15.23
CA ILE A 199 -1.92 -5.25 13.94
C ILE A 199 -1.79 -3.91 13.16
N PRO A 200 -2.89 -3.22 12.76
CA PRO A 200 -2.79 -1.92 12.10
C PRO A 200 -2.19 -0.83 12.99
N ASP A 201 -2.49 -0.84 14.30
CA ASP A 201 -1.96 0.13 15.27
C ASP A 201 -0.42 0.07 15.30
N LEU A 202 0.16 -1.11 15.58
CA LEU A 202 1.61 -1.27 15.62
C LEU A 202 2.26 -1.07 14.24
N THR A 203 1.60 -1.51 13.16
CA THR A 203 2.13 -1.28 11.80
C THR A 203 2.23 0.21 11.51
N GLY A 204 1.18 1.00 11.79
CA GLY A 204 1.17 2.45 11.58
C GLY A 204 2.15 3.23 12.49
N TYR A 205 2.52 2.68 13.64
CA TYR A 205 3.60 3.23 14.47
C TYR A 205 4.99 3.06 13.84
N ILE A 206 5.20 2.00 13.07
CA ILE A 206 6.49 1.67 12.46
C ILE A 206 6.61 2.28 11.06
N THR A 207 5.57 2.20 10.26
CA THR A 207 5.60 2.63 8.85
C THR A 207 5.42 4.14 8.68
N GLU A 208 5.73 4.64 7.48
CA GLU A 208 5.77 6.07 7.17
C GLU A 208 4.45 6.56 6.54
N GLY A 209 3.33 6.09 7.09
CA GLY A 209 1.99 6.30 6.54
C GLY A 209 1.22 5.01 6.38
N GLN A 210 0.10 5.09 5.66
CA GLN A 210 -0.79 3.98 5.34
C GLN A 210 -1.72 4.33 4.16
N ILE A 211 -2.06 3.31 3.38
CA ILE A 211 -3.08 3.33 2.33
C ILE A 211 -4.31 2.62 2.86
N TYR A 212 -5.42 3.32 3.01
CA TYR A 212 -6.63 2.75 3.58
C TYR A 212 -7.62 2.36 2.49
N VAL A 213 -7.96 1.07 2.43
CA VAL A 213 -8.98 0.53 1.54
C VAL A 213 -10.31 0.48 2.28
N ASP A 214 -11.31 1.19 1.76
CA ASP A 214 -12.57 1.46 2.44
C ASP A 214 -13.73 0.65 1.86
N ARG A 215 -14.45 -0.05 2.74
CA ARG A 215 -15.64 -0.81 2.39
C ARG A 215 -16.76 0.07 1.83
N GLN A 216 -16.89 1.32 2.27
CA GLN A 216 -17.95 2.21 1.78
C GLN A 216 -17.77 2.53 0.30
N LEU A 217 -16.54 2.74 -0.16
CA LEU A 217 -16.23 2.98 -1.57
C LEU A 217 -16.44 1.71 -2.40
N ASN A 218 -16.06 0.55 -1.85
CA ASN A 218 -16.26 -0.73 -2.51
C ASN A 218 -17.76 -1.03 -2.75
N THR A 219 -18.62 -0.77 -1.75
CA THR A 219 -20.09 -0.94 -1.87
C THR A 219 -20.70 0.00 -2.93
N LYS A 220 -20.04 1.13 -3.23
CA LYS A 220 -20.42 2.05 -4.31
C LYS A 220 -19.88 1.63 -5.69
N ASN A 221 -19.26 0.46 -5.81
CA ASN A 221 -18.59 -0.04 -7.02
C ASN A 221 -17.49 0.90 -7.53
N ILE A 222 -16.74 1.53 -6.63
CA ILE A 222 -15.56 2.34 -6.96
C ILE A 222 -14.33 1.46 -6.79
N PHE A 223 -13.54 1.31 -7.86
CA PHE A 223 -12.29 0.58 -7.85
C PHE A 223 -11.14 1.50 -8.29
N PRO A 224 -9.95 1.47 -7.65
CA PRO A 224 -9.68 0.83 -6.37
C PRO A 224 -10.36 1.61 -5.22
N PRO A 225 -10.95 0.94 -4.20
CA PRO A 225 -11.69 1.62 -3.13
C PRO A 225 -10.77 2.25 -2.08
N ILE A 226 -9.91 3.19 -2.48
CA ILE A 226 -8.94 3.87 -1.61
C ILE A 226 -9.58 5.12 -1.01
N ASN A 227 -9.61 5.19 0.32
CA ASN A 227 -10.08 6.39 1.02
C ASN A 227 -8.90 7.30 1.36
N VAL A 228 -8.88 8.48 0.73
CA VAL A 228 -7.79 9.45 0.84
C VAL A 228 -7.73 10.17 2.19
N LEU A 229 -8.79 10.15 3.00
CA LEU A 229 -8.84 10.90 4.28
C LEU A 229 -8.02 10.25 5.41
N PRO A 230 -8.22 8.96 5.75
CA PRO A 230 -7.38 8.28 6.75
C PRO A 230 -6.03 7.83 6.19
N SER A 231 -5.83 7.98 4.88
CA SER A 231 -4.61 7.63 4.19
C SER A 231 -3.57 8.74 4.26
N LEU A 232 -2.29 8.37 4.37
CA LEU A 232 -1.19 9.33 4.46
C LEU A 232 0.10 8.73 3.92
N SER A 233 0.92 9.53 3.24
CA SER A 233 2.33 9.25 2.99
C SER A 233 3.18 10.37 3.60
N ARG A 234 4.01 10.04 4.60
CA ARG A 234 4.84 11.05 5.31
C ARG A 234 5.97 11.57 4.43
N LEU A 235 6.49 10.74 3.52
CA LEU A 235 7.61 11.08 2.64
C LEU A 235 7.16 11.73 1.32
N MET A 236 5.85 11.88 1.08
CA MET A 236 5.31 12.45 -0.15
C MET A 236 6.00 13.77 -0.54
N LYS A 237 6.23 14.68 0.43
CA LYS A 237 6.88 15.98 0.19
C LYS A 237 8.29 15.87 -0.40
N SER A 238 8.99 14.76 -0.16
CA SER A 238 10.35 14.52 -0.66
C SER A 238 10.37 13.86 -2.04
N GLY A 239 9.27 13.24 -2.49
CA GLY A 239 9.16 12.60 -3.81
C GLY A 239 8.42 13.43 -4.86
N ILE A 240 7.84 14.57 -4.47
CA ILE A 240 7.10 15.46 -5.38
C ILE A 240 7.84 16.77 -5.61
N GLY A 241 7.59 17.40 -6.76
CA GLY A 241 8.13 18.73 -7.07
C GLY A 241 8.76 18.81 -8.45
N GLU A 242 9.36 19.97 -8.71
CA GLU A 242 10.04 20.28 -9.98
C GLU A 242 11.25 19.36 -10.15
N GLY A 243 11.32 18.66 -11.28
CA GLY A 243 12.37 17.69 -11.57
C GLY A 243 12.13 16.27 -11.03
N MET A 244 11.03 16.02 -10.31
CA MET A 244 10.62 14.66 -9.90
C MET A 244 9.31 14.25 -10.57
N SER A 245 8.21 14.94 -10.23
CA SER A 245 6.90 14.79 -10.86
C SER A 245 6.50 16.09 -11.56
N ARG A 246 5.75 16.94 -10.88
CA ARG A 246 5.31 18.26 -11.36
C ARG A 246 5.35 19.29 -10.24
N LYS A 247 5.56 20.56 -10.61
CA LYS A 247 5.66 21.68 -9.65
C LYS A 247 4.37 21.93 -8.86
N ASP A 248 3.22 21.68 -9.47
CA ASP A 248 1.88 21.90 -8.92
C ASP A 248 1.35 20.71 -8.09
N HIS A 249 2.02 19.56 -8.12
CA HIS A 249 1.55 18.31 -7.48
C HIS A 249 1.10 18.54 -6.03
N GLY A 250 1.96 19.09 -5.18
CA GLY A 250 1.63 19.31 -3.76
C GLY A 250 0.46 20.28 -3.56
N CYS A 251 0.35 21.33 -4.38
CA CYS A 251 -0.75 22.29 -4.32
C CYS A 251 -2.08 21.65 -4.73
N VAL A 252 -2.07 20.89 -5.83
CA VAL A 252 -3.26 20.19 -6.34
C VAL A 252 -3.73 19.15 -5.34
N SER A 253 -2.82 18.32 -4.81
CA SER A 253 -3.15 17.29 -3.83
C SER A 253 -3.79 17.86 -2.57
N ASN A 254 -3.20 18.92 -1.98
CA ASN A 254 -3.75 19.58 -0.80
C ASN A 254 -5.14 20.20 -1.06
N GLN A 255 -5.33 20.82 -2.23
CA GLN A 255 -6.62 21.41 -2.58
C GLN A 255 -7.68 20.35 -2.83
N MET A 256 -7.33 19.25 -3.52
CA MET A 256 -8.22 18.10 -3.72
C MET A 256 -8.63 17.48 -2.38
N TYR A 257 -7.68 17.30 -1.46
CA TYR A 257 -7.94 16.79 -0.12
C TYR A 257 -8.92 17.69 0.64
N ALA A 258 -8.66 19.00 0.68
CA ALA A 258 -9.52 19.96 1.38
C ALA A 258 -10.95 19.98 0.81
N ASN A 259 -11.08 20.00 -0.53
CA ASN A 259 -12.37 19.99 -1.20
C ASN A 259 -13.13 18.68 -0.95
N TYR A 260 -12.44 17.53 -0.95
CA TYR A 260 -13.04 16.23 -0.69
C TYR A 260 -13.49 16.08 0.78
N ALA A 261 -12.67 16.52 1.74
CA ALA A 261 -13.04 16.56 3.15
C ALA A 261 -14.29 17.43 3.37
N ARG A 262 -14.33 18.62 2.76
CA ARG A 262 -15.51 19.50 2.83
C ARG A 262 -16.74 18.86 2.20
N GLY A 263 -16.58 18.18 1.06
CA GLY A 263 -17.67 17.45 0.41
C GLY A 263 -18.24 16.32 1.27
N ARG A 264 -17.40 15.62 2.05
CA ARG A 264 -17.84 14.59 3.01
C ARG A 264 -18.60 15.19 4.20
N ASP A 265 -18.14 16.31 4.74
CA ASP A 265 -18.88 17.04 5.79
C ASP A 265 -20.26 17.49 5.29
N VAL A 266 -20.31 18.00 4.06
CA VAL A 266 -21.55 18.41 3.40
C VAL A 266 -22.48 17.22 3.14
N GLU A 267 -21.96 16.06 2.74
CA GLU A 267 -22.75 14.83 2.59
C GLU A 267 -23.39 14.41 3.92
N ALA A 268 -22.65 14.51 5.03
CA ALA A 268 -23.17 14.26 6.37
C ALA A 268 -24.26 15.28 6.76
N MET A 269 -24.05 16.57 6.50
CA MET A 269 -25.05 17.61 6.74
C MET A 269 -26.31 17.42 5.87
N LYS A 270 -26.14 17.03 4.61
CA LYS A 270 -27.24 16.71 3.68
C LYS A 270 -28.14 15.61 4.24
N ALA A 271 -27.55 14.58 4.85
CA ALA A 271 -28.30 13.48 5.45
C ALA A 271 -29.14 13.93 6.67
N VAL A 272 -28.75 15.00 7.36
CA VAL A 272 -29.45 15.51 8.55
C VAL A 272 -30.50 16.57 8.22
N VAL A 273 -30.15 17.56 7.39
CA VAL A 273 -30.98 18.77 7.16
C VAL A 273 -31.75 18.70 5.83
N GLY A 274 -31.40 17.75 4.95
CA GLY A 274 -31.98 17.64 3.62
C GLY A 274 -31.31 18.54 2.57
N GLU A 275 -31.58 18.27 1.29
CA GLU A 275 -30.87 18.91 0.17
C GLU A 275 -31.24 20.38 -0.06
N GLU A 276 -32.44 20.79 0.35
CA GLU A 276 -32.96 22.14 0.13
C GLU A 276 -32.29 23.18 1.02
N ALA A 277 -31.79 22.77 2.19
CA ALA A 277 -31.12 23.65 3.15
C ALA A 277 -29.64 23.92 2.81
N LEU A 278 -29.09 23.23 1.80
CA LEU A 278 -27.68 23.38 1.40
C LEU A 278 -27.45 24.69 0.64
N SER A 279 -26.36 25.38 0.98
CA SER A 279 -25.92 26.54 0.22
C SER A 279 -25.49 26.17 -1.21
N LYS A 280 -25.40 27.16 -2.10
CA LYS A 280 -24.91 26.93 -3.47
C LYS A 280 -23.47 26.39 -3.48
N GLU A 281 -22.64 26.84 -2.55
CA GLU A 281 -21.25 26.38 -2.42
C GLU A 281 -21.19 24.92 -1.95
N ASP A 282 -21.99 24.54 -0.96
CA ASP A 282 -22.04 23.17 -0.47
C ASP A 282 -22.47 22.19 -1.58
N LYS A 283 -23.41 22.60 -2.44
CA LYS A 283 -23.81 21.80 -3.61
C LYS A 283 -22.65 21.57 -4.59
N ILE A 284 -21.78 22.56 -4.78
CA ILE A 284 -20.58 22.43 -5.62
C ILE A 284 -19.58 21.45 -4.99
N TYR A 285 -19.36 21.51 -3.67
CA TYR A 285 -18.48 20.56 -2.98
C TYR A 285 -19.02 19.12 -3.01
N LEU A 286 -20.34 18.95 -2.90
CA LEU A 286 -20.99 17.65 -3.06
C LEU A 286 -20.77 17.09 -4.47
N GLU A 287 -20.98 17.91 -5.50
CA GLU A 287 -20.74 17.53 -6.90
C GLU A 287 -19.26 17.21 -7.16
N PHE A 288 -18.34 18.01 -6.60
CA PHE A 288 -16.91 17.75 -6.67
C PHE A 288 -16.57 16.39 -6.06
N LYS A 289 -17.08 16.10 -4.86
CA LYS A 289 -16.84 14.85 -4.14
C LYS A 289 -17.32 13.63 -4.95
N ASP A 290 -18.50 13.69 -5.55
CA ASP A 290 -19.01 12.61 -6.40
C ASP A 290 -18.20 12.44 -7.70
N LYS A 291 -17.77 13.54 -8.33
CA LYS A 291 -16.89 13.50 -9.51
C LYS A 291 -15.50 12.96 -9.15
N PHE A 292 -14.96 13.33 -7.99
CA PHE A 292 -13.69 12.84 -7.48
C PHE A 292 -13.74 11.33 -7.24
N GLU A 293 -14.79 10.83 -6.57
CA GLU A 293 -15.01 9.39 -6.37
C GLU A 293 -15.13 8.63 -7.70
N LYS A 294 -15.94 9.13 -8.65
CA LYS A 294 -16.28 8.40 -9.89
C LYS A 294 -15.32 8.56 -11.07
N ARG A 295 -14.45 9.58 -11.07
CA ARG A 295 -13.52 9.83 -12.19
C ARG A 295 -12.06 9.79 -11.77
N PHE A 296 -11.76 10.29 -10.58
CA PHE A 296 -10.37 10.39 -10.13
C PHE A 296 -9.95 9.14 -9.36
N ILE A 297 -10.70 8.75 -8.33
CA ILE A 297 -10.44 7.50 -7.59
C ILE A 297 -10.77 6.30 -8.48
N ALA A 298 -11.94 6.32 -9.13
CA ALA A 298 -12.33 5.22 -10.01
C ALA A 298 -11.41 5.11 -11.22
N GLN A 299 -10.87 3.92 -11.40
CA GLN A 299 -9.90 3.54 -12.41
C GLN A 299 -10.08 2.05 -12.71
N GLU A 300 -9.85 1.60 -13.94
CA GLU A 300 -9.90 0.17 -14.23
C GLU A 300 -8.63 -0.54 -13.73
N ALA A 301 -8.73 -1.82 -13.35
CA ALA A 301 -7.57 -2.59 -12.84
C ALA A 301 -6.43 -2.74 -13.86
N THR A 302 -6.73 -2.63 -15.15
CA THR A 302 -5.76 -2.71 -16.25
C THR A 302 -5.29 -1.33 -16.71
N GLU A 303 -6.01 -0.26 -16.37
CA GLU A 303 -5.68 1.11 -16.75
C GLU A 303 -4.43 1.56 -15.98
N ASN A 304 -3.40 2.01 -16.69
CA ASN A 304 -2.18 2.57 -16.09
C ASN A 304 -2.13 4.06 -16.38
N ARG A 305 -2.36 4.89 -15.35
CA ARG A 305 -2.32 6.35 -15.48
C ARG A 305 -0.95 6.86 -15.10
N THR A 306 -0.35 7.63 -15.99
CA THR A 306 0.90 8.34 -15.64
C THR A 306 0.60 9.46 -14.66
N ILE A 307 1.57 9.88 -13.85
CA ILE A 307 1.41 11.05 -12.96
C ILE A 307 1.10 12.37 -13.70
N PHE A 308 1.26 12.39 -15.03
CA PHE A 308 0.96 13.55 -15.86
C PHE A 308 -0.51 13.65 -16.29
N GLN A 309 -1.22 12.52 -16.30
CA GLN A 309 -2.63 12.41 -16.68
C GLN A 309 -3.54 12.68 -15.49
#